data_AF-A0A816E9C4-F1
#
_entry.id   AF-A0A816E9C4-F1
#
_cell.length_a   1.000
_cell.length_b   1.000
_cell.length_c   1.000
_cell.angle_alpha   90.00
_cell.angle_beta   90.00
_cell.angle_gamma   90.00
#
_symmetry.space_group_name_H-M   'P 1'
#
loop_
_entity.id
_entity.type
_entity.pdbx_description
1 polymer ?
#
loop_
_entity_poly.entity_id
_entity_poly.type
_entity_poly.pdbx_seq_one_letter_code
_entity_poly.pdbx_strand_id
1 'polypeptide(L)'
;MIYKKELNSNKKYYIPKRIIVAILTSFGLLISTVIQTNFAITNSLILNPHYSKDIPIDDYQLPNKSLKLNWTSVQLGYLNSIFYLGYLLVHIPAGFLVHKLSATKIFLFPLLILFILNMLMPISISTITSKNNLNYYITGLVRLIQGLCAGCAFPSSHGILANWCPPSERGRMGGFIYTGLYAGPVVGFFLGGFIAKYAGHYSIYYASAILGLIWSLLFVYLIYENPREHPTICDEELFYIEKSIADVKYIYNEKETNSIRKVPWKIILISLPVWAICLAHFARGWTFYLLLTNQPAFLNAFGFGVTQNGTLGSLPHIMKVLIALLSG
;
A
#
# COMPACT_ATOMS: atom_id res chain seq x y z
N MET A 1 19.26 -37.54 24.91
CA MET A 1 17.78 -37.46 25.05
C MET A 1 17.31 -36.70 26.30
N ILE A 2 18.17 -36.47 27.30
CA ILE A 2 17.79 -35.80 28.56
C ILE A 2 17.81 -34.26 28.45
N TYR A 3 18.67 -33.68 27.60
CA TYR A 3 18.72 -32.23 27.35
C TYR A 3 17.52 -31.63 26.61
N LYS A 4 16.64 -32.46 26.01
CA LYS A 4 15.47 -31.98 25.26
C LYS A 4 14.22 -31.81 26.13
N LYS A 5 14.29 -32.21 27.41
CA LYS A 5 13.13 -32.27 28.31
C LYS A 5 13.02 -31.08 29.28
N GLU A 6 14.09 -30.35 29.54
CA GLU A 6 14.08 -29.20 30.47
C GLU A 6 13.76 -27.83 29.81
N LEU A 7 13.82 -27.72 28.48
CA LEU A 7 13.52 -26.47 27.75
C LEU A 7 12.01 -26.21 27.51
N ASN A 8 11.13 -27.07 28.03
CA ASN A 8 9.68 -26.98 27.80
C ASN A 8 8.87 -26.42 28.97
N SER A 9 9.49 -26.00 30.09
CA SER A 9 8.73 -25.60 31.28
C SER A 9 8.42 -24.10 31.41
N ASN A 10 8.87 -23.23 30.50
CA ASN A 10 8.55 -21.80 30.54
C ASN A 10 8.53 -21.14 29.15
N LYS A 11 7.86 -21.75 28.17
CA LYS A 11 7.56 -21.04 26.90
C LYS A 11 6.49 -19.99 27.17
N LYS A 12 6.91 -18.81 27.66
CA LYS A 12 6.18 -17.56 27.38
C LYS A 12 5.93 -17.55 25.87
N TYR A 13 4.70 -17.26 25.46
CA TYR A 13 4.34 -17.10 24.05
C TYR A 13 5.20 -15.99 23.44
N TYR A 14 6.33 -16.38 22.84
CA TYR A 14 7.23 -15.47 22.15
C TYR A 14 6.73 -15.27 20.73
N ILE A 15 6.23 -14.07 20.44
CA ILE A 15 5.86 -13.69 19.09
C ILE A 15 7.15 -13.26 18.37
N PRO A 16 7.56 -13.95 17.29
CA PRO A 16 8.75 -13.58 16.53
C PRO A 16 8.66 -12.14 16.02
N LYS A 17 9.73 -11.37 16.21
CA LYS A 17 9.78 -9.95 15.81
C LYS A 17 9.64 -9.80 14.30
N ARG A 18 10.14 -10.76 13.52
CA ARG A 18 9.94 -10.76 12.05
C ARG A 18 8.46 -10.78 11.64
N ILE A 19 7.58 -11.41 12.43
CA ILE A 19 6.14 -11.44 12.16
C ILE A 19 5.52 -10.06 12.45
N ILE A 20 5.93 -9.41 13.54
CA ILE A 20 5.50 -8.03 13.86
C ILE A 20 5.91 -7.08 12.72
N VAL A 21 7.12 -7.24 12.19
CA VAL A 21 7.61 -6.49 11.03
C VAL A 21 6.71 -6.70 9.82
N ALA A 22 6.41 -7.95 9.46
CA ALA A 22 5.53 -8.25 8.35
C ALA A 22 4.10 -7.69 8.52
N ILE A 23 3.54 -7.77 9.73
CA ILE A 23 2.23 -7.19 10.06
C ILE A 23 2.26 -5.68 9.87
N LEU A 24 3.20 -4.98 10.49
CA LEU A 24 3.27 -3.52 10.41
C LEU A 24 3.54 -3.04 8.98
N THR A 25 4.40 -3.71 8.22
CA THR A 25 4.62 -3.39 6.79
C THR A 25 3.36 -3.63 5.97
N SER A 26 2.62 -4.72 6.21
CA SER A 26 1.34 -5.00 5.55
C SER A 26 0.29 -3.92 5.85
N PHE A 27 0.14 -3.53 7.11
CA PHE A 27 -0.75 -2.44 7.52
C PHE A 27 -0.36 -1.09 6.92
N GLY A 28 0.94 -0.79 6.79
CA GLY A 28 1.41 0.40 6.10
C GLY A 28 0.98 0.45 4.64
N LEU A 29 1.11 -0.66 3.92
CA LEU A 29 0.63 -0.79 2.54
C LEU A 29 -0.90 -0.69 2.44
N LEU A 30 -1.62 -1.26 3.41
CA LEU A 30 -3.08 -1.15 3.50
C LEU A 30 -3.52 0.30 3.64
N ILE A 31 -3.00 1.04 4.61
CA ILE A 31 -3.38 2.44 4.83
C ILE A 31 -2.98 3.31 3.63
N SER A 32 -1.81 3.07 3.05
CA SER A 32 -1.36 3.77 1.83
C SER A 32 -2.32 3.57 0.66
N THR A 33 -2.86 2.36 0.48
CA THR A 33 -3.83 2.07 -0.60
C THR A 33 -5.24 2.54 -0.28
N VAL A 34 -5.66 2.59 0.99
CA VAL A 34 -6.91 3.25 1.41
C VAL A 34 -6.92 4.71 0.95
N ILE A 35 -5.82 5.44 1.12
CA ILE A 35 -5.70 6.84 0.68
C ILE A 35 -5.95 7.01 -0.82
N GLN A 36 -5.58 6.03 -1.64
CA GLN A 36 -5.84 6.07 -3.09
C GLN A 36 -7.34 6.02 -3.39
N THR A 37 -8.12 5.30 -2.57
CA THR A 37 -9.58 5.21 -2.73
C THR A 37 -10.32 6.45 -2.28
N ASN A 38 -9.80 7.21 -1.31
CA ASN A 38 -10.45 8.43 -0.82
C ASN A 38 -10.75 9.44 -1.93
N PHE A 39 -9.79 9.63 -2.84
CA PHE A 39 -9.97 10.54 -3.97
C PHE A 39 -10.94 9.97 -5.02
N ALA A 40 -10.97 8.65 -5.23
CA ALA A 40 -11.96 8.01 -6.10
C ALA A 40 -13.40 8.18 -5.57
N ILE A 41 -13.60 8.05 -4.24
CA ILE A 41 -14.89 8.32 -3.59
C ILE A 41 -15.28 9.79 -3.80
N THR A 42 -14.36 10.72 -3.56
CA THR A 42 -14.62 12.15 -3.76
C THR A 42 -14.96 12.49 -5.21
N ASN A 43 -14.28 11.89 -6.19
CA ASN A 43 -14.61 12.06 -7.61
C ASN A 43 -16.03 11.58 -7.93
N SER A 44 -16.45 10.44 -7.33
CA SER A 44 -17.81 9.92 -7.52
C SER A 44 -18.89 10.86 -6.96
N LEU A 45 -18.60 11.53 -5.83
CA LEU A 45 -19.48 12.51 -5.20
C LEU A 45 -19.54 13.84 -5.97
N ILE A 46 -18.43 14.27 -6.58
CA ILE A 46 -18.37 15.46 -7.44
C ILE A 46 -19.19 15.23 -8.72
N LEU A 47 -19.04 14.06 -9.36
CA LEU A 47 -19.71 13.75 -10.63
C LEU A 47 -21.19 13.40 -10.47
N ASN A 48 -21.58 12.80 -9.34
CA ASN A 48 -22.96 12.38 -9.09
C ASN A 48 -23.51 12.99 -7.79
N PRO A 49 -23.85 14.29 -7.78
CA PRO A 49 -24.39 14.95 -6.59
C PRO A 49 -25.73 14.34 -6.10
N HIS A 50 -26.43 13.56 -6.93
CA HIS A 50 -27.64 12.84 -6.55
C HIS A 50 -27.39 11.69 -5.55
N TYR A 51 -26.19 11.09 -5.51
CA TYR A 51 -25.82 10.12 -4.46
C TYR A 51 -25.77 10.75 -3.06
N SER A 52 -25.74 12.08 -2.96
CA SER A 52 -25.85 12.78 -1.67
C SER A 52 -27.29 12.80 -1.12
N LYS A 53 -28.31 12.42 -1.90
CA LYS A 53 -29.72 12.47 -1.50
C LYS A 53 -30.23 11.17 -0.85
N ASP A 54 -29.58 10.03 -1.09
CA ASP A 54 -29.88 8.75 -0.42
C ASP A 54 -29.22 8.65 0.99
N ILE A 55 -28.67 9.76 1.46
CA ILE A 55 -28.18 9.94 2.83
C ILE A 55 -29.42 10.37 3.64
N PRO A 56 -29.85 9.63 4.68
CA PRO A 56 -30.97 10.06 5.51
C PRO A 56 -30.59 11.39 6.14
N ILE A 57 -31.28 12.45 5.71
CA ILE A 57 -31.15 13.79 6.28
C ILE A 57 -32.07 13.82 7.50
N ASP A 58 -31.61 13.27 8.61
CA ASP A 58 -32.19 13.58 9.91
C ASP A 58 -31.47 14.82 10.44
N ASP A 59 -32.09 15.98 10.20
CA ASP A 59 -32.10 17.27 10.91
C ASP A 59 -30.87 17.76 11.71
N TYR A 60 -29.67 17.26 11.45
CA TYR A 60 -28.43 17.87 11.89
C TYR A 60 -27.91 18.76 10.77
N GLN A 61 -27.90 20.07 10.99
CA GLN A 61 -27.31 21.07 10.12
C GLN A 61 -25.81 20.80 9.92
N LEU A 62 -25.46 19.88 9.02
CA LEU A 62 -24.12 19.72 8.50
C LEU A 62 -23.85 20.89 7.54
N PRO A 63 -22.75 21.64 7.68
CA PRO A 63 -22.46 22.84 6.89
C PRO A 63 -22.05 22.52 5.43
N ASN A 64 -22.44 21.37 4.88
CA ASN A 64 -21.97 20.88 3.60
C ASN A 64 -23.05 21.04 2.53
N LYS A 65 -23.12 22.25 1.95
CA LYS A 65 -23.50 22.42 0.55
C LYS A 65 -22.80 21.32 -0.27
N SER A 66 -23.54 20.65 -1.15
CA SER A 66 -23.00 19.82 -2.24
C SER A 66 -21.69 20.41 -2.76
N LEU A 67 -20.64 19.61 -2.93
CA LEU A 67 -19.34 20.04 -3.45
C LEU A 67 -19.53 20.63 -4.86
N LYS A 68 -19.85 21.92 -4.98
CA LYS A 68 -20.04 22.61 -6.26
C LYS A 68 -18.67 22.97 -6.83
N LEU A 69 -17.92 21.95 -7.24
CA LEU A 69 -16.71 22.12 -8.05
C LEU A 69 -17.08 21.95 -9.52
N ASN A 70 -16.71 22.93 -10.35
CA ASN A 70 -16.89 22.86 -11.79
C ASN A 70 -15.74 22.10 -12.46
N TRP A 71 -15.41 20.90 -11.96
CA TRP A 71 -14.42 20.03 -12.56
C TRP A 71 -15.10 18.99 -13.45
N THR A 72 -14.65 18.92 -14.70
CA THR A 72 -15.15 17.94 -15.66
C THR A 72 -14.64 16.52 -15.33
N SER A 73 -15.34 15.49 -15.81
CA SER A 73 -14.89 14.09 -15.70
C SER A 73 -13.48 13.86 -16.25
N VAL A 74 -13.12 14.56 -17.34
CA VAL A 74 -11.78 14.53 -17.94
C VAL A 74 -10.72 15.11 -17.01
N GLN A 75 -10.99 16.27 -16.40
CA GLN A 75 -10.10 16.90 -15.43
C GLN A 75 -9.86 16.04 -14.19
N LEU A 76 -10.92 15.43 -13.65
CA LEU A 76 -10.81 14.46 -12.55
C LEU A 76 -9.98 13.23 -12.96
N GLY A 77 -10.13 12.79 -14.22
CA GLY A 77 -9.29 11.76 -14.82
C GLY A 77 -7.81 12.12 -14.83
N TYR A 78 -7.46 13.36 -15.18
CA TYR A 78 -6.07 13.83 -15.12
C TYR A 78 -5.51 13.91 -13.69
N LEU A 79 -6.30 14.38 -12.72
CA LEU A 79 -5.92 14.34 -11.30
C LEU A 79 -5.76 12.90 -10.79
N ASN A 80 -6.51 11.95 -11.35
CA ASN A 80 -6.30 10.53 -11.11
C ASN A 80 -4.96 10.05 -11.67
N SER A 81 -4.69 10.33 -12.93
CA SER A 81 -3.49 9.90 -13.65
C SER A 81 -2.19 10.47 -13.09
N ILE A 82 -2.17 11.74 -12.65
CA ILE A 82 -0.93 12.40 -12.19
C ILE A 82 -0.33 11.74 -10.93
N PHE A 83 -1.16 11.13 -10.08
CA PHE A 83 -0.68 10.31 -8.97
C PHE A 83 0.06 9.07 -9.45
N TYR A 84 -0.49 8.36 -10.43
CA TYR A 84 0.17 7.17 -10.98
C TYR A 84 1.44 7.52 -11.76
N LEU A 85 1.48 8.71 -12.37
CA LEU A 85 2.71 9.25 -12.96
C LEU A 85 3.80 9.45 -11.89
N GLY A 86 3.47 10.10 -10.77
CA GLY A 86 4.41 10.24 -9.64
C GLY A 86 4.86 8.88 -9.08
N TYR A 87 3.91 7.95 -8.92
CA TYR A 87 4.19 6.59 -8.47
C TYR A 87 5.18 5.86 -9.38
N LEU A 88 5.02 5.97 -10.70
CA LEU A 88 5.91 5.37 -11.69
C LEU A 88 7.33 5.96 -11.61
N LEU A 89 7.44 7.29 -11.55
CA LEU A 89 8.73 8.00 -11.61
C LEU A 89 9.67 7.62 -10.46
N VAL A 90 9.12 7.39 -9.26
CA VAL A 90 9.91 7.11 -8.06
C VAL A 90 10.19 5.61 -7.87
N HIS A 91 9.44 4.71 -8.51
CA HIS A 91 9.47 3.28 -8.21
C HIS A 91 10.87 2.67 -8.40
N ILE A 92 11.52 2.96 -9.53
CA ILE A 92 12.88 2.48 -9.83
C ILE A 92 13.93 3.19 -8.93
N PRO A 93 13.95 4.54 -8.82
CA PRO A 93 14.85 5.23 -7.90
C PRO A 93 14.73 4.76 -6.45
N ALA A 94 13.52 4.52 -5.94
CA ALA A 94 13.29 4.04 -4.59
C ALA A 94 13.90 2.65 -4.38
N GLY A 95 13.75 1.74 -5.34
CA GLY A 95 14.42 0.43 -5.31
C GLY A 95 15.94 0.53 -5.17
N PHE A 96 16.56 1.46 -5.91
CA PHE A 96 17.99 1.72 -5.77
C PHE A 96 18.36 2.36 -4.43
N LEU A 97 17.54 3.29 -3.95
CA LEU A 97 17.79 4.01 -2.70
C LEU A 97 17.74 3.09 -1.48
N VAL A 98 16.88 2.07 -1.51
CA VAL A 98 16.71 1.05 -0.45
C VAL A 98 17.96 0.19 -0.23
N HIS A 99 18.87 0.13 -1.20
CA HIS A 99 20.15 -0.54 -1.02
C HIS A 99 21.24 0.38 -0.44
N LYS A 100 21.05 1.70 -0.55
CA LYS A 100 22.04 2.70 -0.11
C LYS A 100 21.71 3.31 1.24
N LEU A 101 20.42 3.47 1.53
CA LEU A 101 19.91 3.98 2.78
C LEU A 101 19.04 2.90 3.44
N SER A 102 18.67 3.14 4.69
CA SER A 102 17.79 2.25 5.44
C SER A 102 16.44 2.04 4.74
N ALA A 103 16.11 0.78 4.48
CA ALA A 103 14.83 0.36 3.88
C ALA A 103 13.64 0.81 4.74
N THR A 104 13.78 0.69 6.06
CA THR A 104 12.80 1.12 7.06
C THR A 104 12.53 2.62 6.97
N LYS A 105 13.58 3.45 6.80
CA LYS A 105 13.43 4.91 6.65
C LYS A 105 12.79 5.30 5.32
N ILE A 106 13.17 4.66 4.22
CA ILE A 106 12.58 4.93 2.89
C ILE A 106 11.13 4.43 2.81
N PHE A 107 10.76 3.44 3.62
CA PHE A 107 9.36 3.06 3.78
C PHE A 107 8.58 4.10 4.59
N LEU A 108 9.11 4.51 5.75
CA LEU A 108 8.40 5.36 6.70
C LEU A 108 8.25 6.81 6.25
N PHE A 109 9.34 7.50 5.88
CA PHE A 109 9.28 8.96 5.67
C PHE A 109 8.36 9.36 4.50
N PRO A 110 8.41 8.69 3.33
CA PRO A 110 7.46 8.97 2.26
C PRO A 110 6.01 8.68 2.68
N LEU A 111 5.75 7.60 3.41
CA LEU A 111 4.40 7.31 3.91
C LEU A 111 3.91 8.35 4.92
N LEU A 112 4.78 8.84 5.80
CA LEU A 112 4.46 9.93 6.70
C LEU A 112 4.04 11.21 5.94
N ILE A 113 4.80 11.57 4.90
CA ILE A 113 4.46 12.69 4.01
C ILE A 113 3.13 12.43 3.29
N LEU A 114 2.89 11.21 2.80
CA LEU A 114 1.61 10.81 2.19
C LEU A 114 0.43 11.04 3.15
N PHE A 115 0.56 10.67 4.43
CA PHE A 115 -0.48 10.87 5.43
C PHE A 115 -0.75 12.35 5.74
N ILE A 116 0.31 13.15 5.87
CA ILE A 116 0.20 14.61 6.06
C ILE A 116 -0.47 15.25 4.84
N LEU A 117 -0.05 14.91 3.63
CA LEU A 117 -0.65 15.43 2.39
C LEU A 117 -2.12 15.00 2.24
N ASN A 118 -2.46 13.78 2.67
CA ASN A 118 -3.84 13.32 2.69
C ASN A 118 -4.69 14.15 3.66
N MET A 119 -4.16 14.54 4.83
CA MET A 119 -4.83 15.44 5.77
C MET A 119 -5.06 16.85 5.18
N LEU A 120 -4.16 17.31 4.31
CA LEU A 120 -4.26 18.60 3.62
C LEU A 120 -5.14 18.56 2.37
N MET A 121 -5.56 17.38 1.91
CA MET A 121 -6.34 17.22 0.68
C MET A 121 -7.70 17.95 0.71
N PRO A 122 -8.48 17.92 1.81
CA PRO A 122 -9.68 18.74 1.93
C PRO A 122 -9.41 20.21 1.66
N ILE A 123 -8.30 20.74 2.21
CA ILE A 123 -7.89 22.13 2.04
C ILE A 123 -7.56 22.39 0.57
N SER A 124 -6.80 21.53 -0.12
CA SER A 124 -6.49 21.75 -1.55
C SER A 124 -7.73 21.72 -2.45
N ILE A 125 -8.74 20.94 -2.08
CA ILE A 125 -10.01 20.84 -2.79
C ILE A 125 -10.92 22.05 -2.46
N SER A 126 -10.96 22.47 -1.19
CA SER A 126 -11.89 23.48 -0.66
C SER A 126 -11.37 24.92 -0.64
N THR A 127 -10.06 25.15 -0.80
CA THR A 127 -9.46 26.49 -0.68
C THR A 127 -9.95 27.43 -1.77
N ILE A 128 -10.94 28.24 -1.35
CA ILE A 128 -11.15 29.68 -1.58
C ILE A 128 -10.19 30.29 -2.60
N THR A 129 -10.62 30.35 -3.86
CA THR A 129 -10.75 31.61 -4.62
C THR A 129 -11.52 31.29 -5.90
N SER A 130 -12.79 31.71 -5.92
CA SER A 130 -13.77 31.48 -7.00
C SER A 130 -13.41 32.07 -8.38
N LYS A 131 -12.18 32.55 -8.59
CA LYS A 131 -11.82 33.32 -9.79
C LYS A 131 -10.84 32.64 -10.76
N ASN A 132 -9.96 31.71 -10.34
CA ASN A 132 -8.84 31.26 -11.21
C ASN A 132 -8.61 29.73 -11.35
N ASN A 133 -9.50 28.84 -10.91
CA ASN A 133 -9.28 27.36 -10.93
C ASN A 133 -7.96 26.91 -10.26
N LEU A 134 -7.39 27.72 -9.37
CA LEU A 134 -6.11 27.45 -8.72
C LEU A 134 -6.14 26.16 -7.89
N ASN A 135 -7.29 25.85 -7.29
CA ASN A 135 -7.55 24.62 -6.54
C ASN A 135 -7.29 23.34 -7.36
N TYR A 136 -7.56 23.36 -8.67
CA TYR A 136 -7.29 22.23 -9.56
C TYR A 136 -5.79 21.94 -9.64
N TYR A 137 -4.98 22.97 -9.87
CA TYR A 137 -3.52 22.83 -9.99
C TYR A 137 -2.87 22.47 -8.65
N ILE A 138 -3.32 23.07 -7.54
CA ILE A 138 -2.84 22.71 -6.20
C ILE A 138 -3.18 21.24 -5.90
N THR A 139 -4.42 20.83 -6.16
CA THR A 139 -4.83 19.42 -5.98
C THR A 139 -3.99 18.50 -6.85
N GLY A 140 -3.71 18.88 -8.11
CA GLY A 140 -2.82 18.13 -9.00
C GLY A 140 -1.40 17.98 -8.45
N LEU A 141 -0.82 19.05 -7.89
CA LEU A 141 0.49 19.01 -7.26
C LEU A 141 0.51 18.11 -6.02
N VAL A 142 -0.48 18.23 -5.13
CA VAL A 142 -0.62 17.37 -3.95
C VAL A 142 -0.71 15.91 -4.39
N ARG A 143 -1.53 15.60 -5.40
CA ARG A 143 -1.70 14.25 -5.97
C ARG A 143 -0.41 13.70 -6.57
N LEU A 144 0.37 14.53 -7.26
CA LEU A 144 1.68 14.13 -7.80
C LEU A 144 2.63 13.72 -6.67
N ILE A 145 2.73 14.54 -5.62
CA ILE A 145 3.62 14.28 -4.48
C ILE A 145 3.16 13.05 -3.69
N GLN A 146 1.84 12.88 -3.50
CA GLN A 146 1.28 11.66 -2.93
C GLN A 146 1.68 10.42 -3.74
N GLY A 147 1.66 10.51 -5.08
CA GLY A 147 2.13 9.46 -5.99
C GLY A 147 3.60 9.13 -5.77
N LEU A 148 4.46 10.15 -5.76
CA LEU A 148 5.90 10.02 -5.46
C LEU A 148 6.16 9.39 -4.08
N CYS A 149 5.31 9.67 -3.10
CA CYS A 149 5.46 9.09 -1.77
C CYS A 149 5.00 7.62 -1.71
N ALA A 150 3.86 7.32 -2.30
CA ALA A 150 3.31 5.97 -2.34
C ALA A 150 4.16 4.99 -3.17
N GLY A 151 4.85 5.49 -4.21
CA GLY A 151 5.71 4.68 -5.07
C GLY A 151 6.95 4.10 -4.37
N CYS A 152 7.35 4.66 -3.23
CA CYS A 152 8.46 4.13 -2.43
C CYS A 152 8.08 2.88 -1.63
N ALA A 153 6.80 2.69 -1.31
CA ALA A 153 6.39 1.70 -0.31
C ALA A 153 6.67 0.25 -0.76
N PHE A 154 6.42 -0.07 -2.02
CA PHE A 154 6.63 -1.42 -2.56
C PHE A 154 8.12 -1.84 -2.57
N PRO A 155 9.06 -1.10 -3.19
CA PRO A 155 10.47 -1.46 -3.16
C PRO A 155 11.05 -1.49 -1.75
N SER A 156 10.65 -0.55 -0.87
CA SER A 156 11.14 -0.52 0.51
C SER A 156 10.62 -1.70 1.34
N SER A 157 9.41 -2.19 1.09
CA SER A 157 8.91 -3.41 1.75
C SER A 157 9.77 -4.64 1.45
N HIS A 158 10.31 -4.74 0.24
CA HIS A 158 11.27 -5.79 -0.12
C HIS A 158 12.63 -5.62 0.54
N GLY A 159 13.09 -4.38 0.72
CA GLY A 159 14.30 -4.10 1.50
C GLY A 159 14.16 -4.52 2.96
N ILE A 160 13.03 -4.20 3.59
CA ILE A 160 12.73 -4.62 4.97
C ILE A 160 12.71 -6.15 5.07
N LEU A 161 12.02 -6.83 4.14
CA LEU A 161 12.03 -8.29 4.06
C LEU A 161 13.44 -8.87 3.86
N ALA A 162 14.31 -8.18 3.11
CA ALA A 162 15.65 -8.67 2.86
C ALA A 162 16.49 -8.77 4.14
N ASN A 163 16.27 -7.86 5.09
CA ASN A 163 16.99 -7.81 6.37
C ASN A 163 16.35 -8.69 7.46
N TRP A 164 15.03 -8.84 7.44
CA TRP A 164 14.28 -9.49 8.52
C TRP A 164 13.82 -10.92 8.23
N CYS A 165 13.73 -11.31 6.96
CA CYS A 165 13.13 -12.58 6.57
C CYS A 165 14.18 -13.59 6.07
N PRO A 166 14.25 -14.79 6.70
CA PRO A 166 15.02 -15.91 6.19
C PRO A 166 14.62 -16.23 4.73
N PRO A 167 15.57 -16.59 3.85
CA PRO A 167 15.29 -16.88 2.45
C PRO A 167 14.20 -17.96 2.21
N SER A 168 14.11 -18.96 3.09
CA SER A 168 13.09 -20.02 3.05
C SER A 168 11.67 -19.53 3.31
N GLU A 169 11.49 -18.47 4.11
CA GLU A 169 10.20 -17.90 4.50
C GLU A 169 9.82 -16.67 3.66
N ARG A 170 10.73 -16.20 2.79
CA ARG A 170 10.60 -14.93 2.06
C ARG A 170 9.40 -14.87 1.14
N GLY A 171 9.05 -15.98 0.48
CA GLY A 171 7.85 -16.08 -0.35
C GLY A 171 6.58 -15.88 0.47
N ARG A 172 6.45 -16.60 1.60
CA ARG A 172 5.32 -16.54 2.52
C ARG A 172 5.12 -15.15 3.12
N MET A 173 6.20 -14.60 3.68
CA MET A 173 6.14 -13.28 4.31
C MET A 173 5.89 -12.18 3.28
N GLY A 174 6.44 -12.29 2.07
CA GLY A 174 6.13 -11.40 0.96
C GLY A 174 4.66 -11.46 0.55
N GLY A 175 4.12 -12.67 0.39
CA GLY A 175 2.70 -12.89 0.13
C GLY A 175 1.80 -12.25 1.19
N PHE A 176 2.13 -12.45 2.47
CA PHE A 176 1.42 -11.85 3.59
C PHE A 176 1.47 -10.32 3.58
N ILE A 177 2.64 -9.71 3.34
CA ILE A 177 2.77 -8.25 3.25
C ILE A 177 1.91 -7.68 2.12
N TYR A 178 1.80 -8.37 0.99
CA TYR A 178 0.95 -7.94 -0.11
C TYR A 178 -0.55 -8.05 0.16
N THR A 179 -0.97 -8.82 1.16
CA THR A 179 -2.40 -8.86 1.51
C THR A 179 -2.91 -7.48 1.91
N GLY A 180 -2.09 -6.68 2.60
CA GLY A 180 -2.41 -5.28 2.92
C GLY A 180 -2.67 -4.44 1.67
N LEU A 181 -1.83 -4.59 0.63
CA LEU A 181 -1.99 -3.90 -0.65
C LEU A 181 -3.35 -4.21 -1.32
N TYR A 182 -3.80 -5.47 -1.26
CA TYR A 182 -5.06 -5.89 -1.86
C TYR A 182 -6.28 -5.61 -0.98
N ALA A 183 -6.11 -5.63 0.35
CA ALA A 183 -7.17 -5.36 1.32
C ALA A 183 -7.51 -3.87 1.41
N GLY A 184 -6.53 -2.99 1.22
CA GLY A 184 -6.72 -1.55 1.37
C GLY A 184 -7.85 -0.97 0.51
N PRO A 185 -7.97 -1.26 -0.79
CA PRO A 185 -9.09 -0.78 -1.58
C PRO A 185 -10.45 -1.28 -1.10
N VAL A 186 -10.53 -2.54 -0.64
CA VAL A 186 -11.77 -3.11 -0.09
C VAL A 186 -12.19 -2.35 1.17
N VAL A 187 -11.26 -2.18 2.11
CA VAL A 187 -11.48 -1.44 3.36
C VAL A 187 -11.80 0.03 3.08
N GLY A 188 -11.07 0.64 2.15
CA GLY A 188 -11.19 2.05 1.80
C GLY A 188 -12.52 2.41 1.15
N PHE A 189 -13.01 1.61 0.19
CA PHE A 189 -14.34 1.83 -0.39
C PHE A 189 -15.45 1.55 0.61
N PHE A 190 -15.36 0.47 1.38
CA PHE A 190 -16.38 0.10 2.37
C PHE A 190 -16.46 1.17 3.48
N LEU A 191 -15.39 1.36 4.25
CA LEU A 191 -15.39 2.31 5.37
C LEU A 191 -15.47 3.76 4.88
N GLY A 192 -14.82 4.10 3.77
CA GLY A 192 -14.86 5.46 3.20
C GLY A 192 -16.27 5.88 2.80
N GLY A 193 -17.07 4.98 2.23
CA GLY A 193 -18.49 5.24 1.93
C GLY A 193 -19.31 5.53 3.18
N PHE A 194 -19.16 4.70 4.23
CA PHE A 194 -19.83 4.91 5.52
C PHE A 194 -19.41 6.23 6.19
N ILE A 195 -18.11 6.50 6.25
CA ILE A 195 -17.56 7.72 6.86
C ILE A 195 -18.04 8.96 6.09
N ALA A 196 -18.00 8.93 4.76
CA ALA A 196 -18.50 10.03 3.93
C ALA A 196 -19.99 10.30 4.15
N LYS A 197 -20.80 9.24 4.35
CA LYS A 197 -22.25 9.34 4.59
C LYS A 197 -22.57 10.01 5.92
N TYR A 198 -21.94 9.60 7.01
CA TYR A 198 -22.31 10.05 8.36
C TYR A 198 -21.49 11.24 8.88
N ALA A 199 -20.21 11.36 8.49
CA ALA A 199 -19.30 12.41 8.97
C ALA A 199 -18.91 13.42 7.88
N GLY A 200 -19.46 13.28 6.67
CA GLY A 200 -19.24 14.16 5.53
C GLY A 200 -18.03 13.77 4.68
N HIS A 201 -18.03 14.19 3.41
CA HIS A 201 -17.07 13.75 2.39
C HIS A 201 -15.60 14.05 2.71
N TYR A 202 -15.28 15.12 3.44
CA TYR A 202 -13.89 15.41 3.81
C TYR A 202 -13.38 14.56 4.99
N SER A 203 -14.27 13.96 5.78
CA SER A 203 -13.89 13.17 6.96
C SER A 203 -13.08 11.91 6.62
N ILE A 204 -13.26 11.34 5.42
CA ILE A 204 -12.49 10.18 4.93
C ILE A 204 -10.99 10.48 4.89
N TYR A 205 -10.62 11.71 4.55
CA TYR A 205 -9.23 12.14 4.46
C TYR A 205 -8.60 12.27 5.85
N TYR A 206 -9.32 12.87 6.80
CA TYR A 206 -8.86 13.00 8.17
C TYR A 206 -8.74 11.64 8.85
N ALA A 207 -9.74 10.77 8.71
CA ALA A 207 -9.75 9.44 9.33
C ALA A 207 -8.56 8.58 8.88
N SER A 208 -8.32 8.47 7.57
CA SER A 208 -7.20 7.67 7.06
C SER A 208 -5.84 8.31 7.36
N ALA A 209 -5.75 9.65 7.39
CA ALA A 209 -4.52 10.34 7.76
C ALA A 209 -4.15 10.11 9.23
N ILE A 210 -5.10 10.25 10.15
CA ILE A 210 -4.89 10.01 11.59
C ILE A 210 -4.46 8.56 11.82
N LEU A 211 -5.12 7.60 11.18
CA LEU A 211 -4.74 6.19 11.26
C LEU A 211 -3.30 5.95 10.76
N GLY A 212 -2.93 6.58 9.63
CA GLY A 212 -1.56 6.51 9.11
C GLY A 212 -0.52 7.16 10.01
N LEU A 213 -0.85 8.27 10.66
CA LEU A 213 0.04 8.94 11.62
C LEU A 213 0.25 8.08 12.88
N ILE A 214 -0.82 7.49 13.43
CA ILE A 214 -0.72 6.54 14.55
C ILE A 214 0.13 5.34 14.15
N TRP A 215 -0.12 4.77 12.97
CA TRP A 215 0.69 3.69 12.44
C TRP A 215 2.17 4.09 12.28
N SER A 216 2.46 5.32 11.84
CA SER A 216 3.83 5.82 11.69
C SER A 216 4.56 5.88 13.04
N LEU A 217 3.87 6.30 14.10
CA LEU A 217 4.41 6.30 15.47
C LEU A 217 4.73 4.87 15.95
N LEU A 218 3.79 3.94 15.73
CA LEU A 218 4.00 2.52 16.06
C LEU A 218 5.15 1.92 15.26
N PHE A 219 5.27 2.28 13.98
CA PHE A 219 6.33 1.79 13.10
C PHE A 219 7.70 2.26 13.56
N VAL A 220 7.85 3.55 13.92
CA VAL A 220 9.11 4.09 14.48
C VAL A 220 9.50 3.39 15.78
N TYR A 221 8.52 3.07 16.63
CA TYR A 221 8.79 2.48 17.94
C TYR A 221 9.10 0.97 17.86
N LEU A 222 8.49 0.25 16.91
CA LEU A 222 8.54 -1.21 16.86
C LEU A 222 9.47 -1.78 15.79
N ILE A 223 9.83 -1.00 14.76
CA ILE A 223 10.61 -1.50 13.61
C ILE A 223 11.99 -0.87 13.56
N TYR A 224 13.00 -1.74 13.50
CA TYR A 224 14.40 -1.39 13.38
C TYR A 224 14.92 -1.83 12.00
N GLU A 225 15.97 -1.17 11.49
CA GLU A 225 16.56 -1.52 10.19
C GLU A 225 17.17 -2.93 10.22
N ASN A 226 17.97 -3.20 11.24
CA ASN A 226 18.66 -4.45 11.43
C ASN A 226 18.09 -5.21 12.63
N PRO A 227 17.90 -6.55 12.52
CA PRO A 227 17.49 -7.37 13.65
C PRO A 227 18.41 -7.23 14.87
N ARG A 228 19.73 -7.05 14.66
CA ARG A 228 20.74 -6.84 15.73
C ARG A 228 20.50 -5.60 16.58
N GLU A 229 19.90 -4.56 16.01
CA GLU A 229 19.63 -3.30 16.71
C GLU A 229 18.34 -3.37 17.53
N HIS A 230 17.54 -4.43 17.36
CA HIS A 230 16.24 -4.54 17.98
C HIS A 230 16.38 -4.93 19.47
N PRO A 231 15.92 -4.11 20.42
CA PRO A 231 16.25 -4.25 21.84
C PRO A 231 15.63 -5.47 22.54
N THR A 232 14.56 -6.05 21.97
CA THR A 232 13.82 -7.17 22.56
C THR A 232 13.76 -8.40 21.65
N ILE A 233 14.67 -8.52 20.68
CA ILE A 233 14.78 -9.73 19.87
C ILE A 233 15.40 -10.85 20.71
N CYS A 234 14.97 -12.09 20.50
CA CYS A 234 15.51 -13.25 21.20
C CYS A 234 16.76 -13.75 20.47
N ASP A 235 17.74 -14.24 21.21
CA ASP A 235 19.01 -14.69 20.64
C ASP A 235 18.82 -15.83 19.63
N GLU A 236 17.85 -16.73 19.87
CA GLU A 236 17.52 -17.81 18.93
C GLU A 236 16.93 -17.28 17.61
N GLU A 237 16.09 -16.24 17.67
CA GLU A 237 15.53 -15.63 16.45
C GLU A 237 16.61 -14.87 15.69
N LEU A 238 17.44 -14.10 16.40
CA LEU A 238 18.53 -13.35 15.80
C LEU A 238 19.52 -14.29 15.10
N PHE A 239 19.94 -15.35 15.79
CA PHE A 239 20.84 -16.36 15.24
C PHE A 239 20.22 -17.05 14.00
N TYR A 240 18.93 -17.39 14.05
CA TYR A 240 18.24 -18.00 12.92
C TYR A 240 18.23 -17.10 11.68
N ILE A 241 17.92 -15.82 11.85
CA ILE A 241 17.89 -14.85 10.73
C ILE A 241 19.29 -14.68 10.14
N GLU A 242 20.29 -14.41 10.98
CA GLU A 242 21.66 -14.14 10.52
C GLU A 242 22.29 -15.33 9.84
N LYS A 243 22.16 -16.52 10.43
CA LYS A 243 22.68 -17.76 9.84
C LYS A 243 22.04 -18.02 8.47
N SER A 244 20.72 -17.90 8.38
CA SER A 244 19.99 -18.16 7.12
C SER A 244 20.39 -17.18 6.01
N ILE A 245 20.69 -15.92 6.36
CA ILE A 245 21.17 -14.91 5.39
C ILE A 245 22.63 -15.17 5.02
N ALA A 246 23.48 -15.50 5.99
CA ALA A 246 24.90 -15.80 5.77
C ALA A 246 25.10 -17.04 4.89
N ASP A 247 24.33 -18.10 5.12
CA ASP A 247 24.39 -19.34 4.32
C ASP A 247 24.14 -19.03 2.83
N VAL A 248 23.21 -18.14 2.51
CA VAL A 248 22.96 -17.70 1.13
C VAL A 248 24.11 -16.87 0.57
N LYS A 249 24.65 -15.90 1.32
CA LYS A 249 25.82 -15.12 0.87
C LYS A 249 27.04 -16.01 0.58
N TYR A 250 27.24 -17.05 1.39
CA TYR A 250 28.28 -18.04 1.21
C TYR A 250 28.09 -18.86 -0.07
N ILE A 251 26.87 -19.39 -0.30
CA ILE A 251 26.53 -20.16 -1.53
C ILE A 251 26.82 -19.36 -2.80
N TYR A 252 26.54 -18.05 -2.80
CA TYR A 252 26.72 -17.19 -3.96
C TYR A 252 28.11 -16.53 -4.06
N ASN A 253 29.09 -16.97 -3.25
CA ASN A 253 30.45 -16.39 -3.20
C ASN A 253 30.45 -14.86 -3.09
N GLU A 254 29.49 -14.31 -2.33
CA GLU A 254 29.34 -12.88 -2.17
C GLU A 254 30.35 -12.39 -1.13
N LYS A 255 31.58 -12.09 -1.57
CA LYS A 255 32.59 -11.44 -0.72
C LYS A 255 32.02 -10.13 -0.17
N GLU A 256 32.12 -9.92 1.15
CA GLU A 256 31.87 -8.63 1.83
C GLU A 256 32.84 -7.57 1.29
N THR A 257 32.52 -6.98 0.15
CA THR A 257 33.21 -5.80 -0.34
C THR A 257 32.36 -4.60 0.03
N ASN A 258 32.85 -3.79 0.98
CA ASN A 258 32.29 -2.48 1.37
C ASN A 258 32.24 -1.44 0.24
N SER A 259 32.53 -1.82 -1.02
CA SER A 259 32.37 -0.97 -2.18
C SER A 259 31.00 -1.17 -2.80
N ILE A 260 30.33 -0.06 -3.11
CA ILE A 260 29.09 -0.04 -3.89
C ILE A 260 29.39 -0.72 -5.23
N ARG A 261 29.06 -2.02 -5.36
CA ARG A 261 29.19 -2.72 -6.63
C ARG A 261 28.37 -1.95 -7.67
N LYS A 262 29.01 -1.56 -8.77
CA LYS A 262 28.31 -0.97 -9.90
C LYS A 262 27.27 -1.99 -10.38
N VAL A 263 26.00 -1.66 -10.20
CA VAL A 263 24.89 -2.51 -10.67
C VAL A 263 25.06 -2.70 -12.17
N PRO A 264 25.18 -3.95 -12.68
CA PRO A 264 25.45 -4.21 -14.09
C PRO A 264 24.16 -4.08 -14.92
N TRP A 265 23.63 -2.85 -15.02
CA TRP A 265 22.36 -2.53 -15.67
C TRP A 265 22.22 -3.13 -17.06
N LYS A 266 23.28 -3.04 -17.88
CA LYS A 266 23.27 -3.58 -19.24
C LYS A 266 23.03 -5.10 -19.25
N ILE A 267 23.65 -5.84 -18.35
CA ILE A 267 23.51 -7.30 -18.27
C ILE A 267 22.10 -7.65 -17.78
N ILE A 268 21.59 -6.94 -16.76
CA ILE A 268 20.24 -7.12 -16.23
C ILE A 268 19.19 -6.86 -17.33
N LEU A 269 19.34 -5.77 -18.09
CA LEU A 269 18.41 -5.39 -19.15
C LEU A 269 18.46 -6.30 -20.39
N ILE A 270 19.54 -7.08 -20.58
CA ILE A 270 19.65 -8.05 -21.68
C ILE A 270 19.24 -9.46 -21.21
N SER A 271 19.10 -9.68 -19.90
CA SER A 271 18.81 -10.98 -19.31
C SER A 271 17.39 -11.47 -19.65
N LEU A 272 17.30 -12.65 -20.27
CA LEU A 272 16.03 -13.28 -20.64
C LEU A 272 15.12 -13.56 -19.42
N PRO A 273 15.61 -14.09 -18.28
CA PRO A 273 14.80 -14.24 -17.07
C PRO A 273 14.15 -12.94 -16.58
N VAL A 274 14.85 -11.80 -16.68
CA VAL A 274 14.30 -10.49 -16.26
C VAL A 274 13.10 -10.14 -17.13
N TRP A 275 13.24 -10.26 -18.45
CA TRP A 275 12.13 -10.01 -19.39
C TRP A 275 10.98 -11.00 -19.23
N ALA A 276 11.26 -12.27 -18.93
CA ALA A 276 10.23 -13.26 -18.64
C ALA A 276 9.40 -12.86 -17.40
N ILE A 277 10.06 -12.40 -16.32
CA ILE A 277 9.39 -11.88 -15.13
C ILE A 277 8.60 -10.62 -15.45
N CYS A 278 9.17 -9.67 -16.21
CA CYS A 278 8.47 -8.45 -16.63
C CYS A 278 7.20 -8.76 -17.43
N LEU A 279 7.28 -9.67 -18.40
CA LEU A 279 6.14 -10.07 -19.22
C LEU A 279 5.07 -10.79 -18.39
N ALA A 280 5.49 -11.68 -17.49
CA ALA A 280 4.57 -12.35 -16.57
C ALA A 280 3.87 -11.34 -15.63
N HIS A 281 4.61 -10.37 -15.09
CA HIS A 281 4.05 -9.30 -14.27
C HIS A 281 3.08 -8.42 -15.04
N PHE A 282 3.42 -8.08 -16.29
CA PHE A 282 2.56 -7.32 -17.19
C PHE A 282 1.27 -8.07 -17.49
N ALA A 283 1.34 -9.33 -17.92
CA ALA A 283 0.18 -10.15 -18.21
C ALA A 283 -0.73 -10.32 -16.98
N ARG A 284 -0.13 -10.53 -15.80
CA ARG A 284 -0.85 -10.58 -14.52
C ARG A 284 -1.56 -9.27 -14.22
N GLY A 285 -0.86 -8.13 -14.38
CA GLY A 285 -1.42 -6.80 -14.15
C GLY A 285 -2.56 -6.48 -15.10
N TRP A 286 -2.36 -6.72 -16.40
CA TRP A 286 -3.37 -6.55 -17.44
C TRP A 286 -4.62 -7.36 -17.13
N THR A 287 -4.47 -8.66 -16.86
CA THR A 287 -5.61 -9.55 -16.55
C THR A 287 -6.39 -9.06 -15.35
N PHE A 288 -5.69 -8.62 -14.30
CA PHE A 288 -6.31 -8.10 -13.09
C PHE A 288 -7.14 -6.83 -13.37
N TYR A 289 -6.58 -5.86 -14.09
CA TYR A 289 -7.29 -4.62 -14.41
C TYR A 289 -8.42 -4.83 -15.43
N LEU A 290 -8.23 -5.71 -16.41
CA LEU A 290 -9.24 -6.06 -17.39
C LEU A 290 -10.47 -6.65 -16.71
N LEU A 291 -10.27 -7.59 -15.78
CA LEU A 291 -11.35 -8.17 -14.99
C LEU A 291 -12.04 -7.09 -14.14
N LEU A 292 -11.26 -6.32 -13.37
CA LEU A 292 -11.80 -5.29 -12.47
C LEU A 292 -12.66 -4.23 -13.20
N THR A 293 -12.28 -3.85 -14.42
CA THR A 293 -12.94 -2.78 -15.18
C THR A 293 -14.11 -3.27 -16.03
N ASN A 294 -13.98 -4.43 -16.67
CA ASN A 294 -14.97 -4.91 -17.65
C ASN A 294 -15.97 -5.92 -17.08
N GLN A 295 -15.68 -6.54 -15.94
CA GLN A 295 -16.56 -7.55 -15.34
C GLN A 295 -17.99 -7.04 -15.06
N PRO A 296 -18.21 -5.82 -14.52
CA PRO A 296 -19.56 -5.31 -14.33
C PRO A 296 -20.32 -5.14 -15.65
N ALA A 297 -19.66 -4.65 -16.71
CA ALA A 297 -20.27 -4.48 -18.03
C ALA A 297 -20.57 -5.82 -18.71
N PHE A 298 -19.66 -6.79 -18.58
CA PHE A 298 -19.83 -8.14 -19.10
C PHE A 298 -21.04 -8.83 -18.48
N LEU A 299 -21.13 -8.86 -17.14
CA LEU A 299 -22.27 -9.51 -16.47
C LEU A 299 -23.60 -8.80 -16.76
N ASN A 300 -23.60 -7.47 -16.83
CA ASN A 300 -24.80 -6.71 -17.21
C ASN A 300 -25.30 -7.07 -18.62
N ALA A 301 -24.41 -7.37 -19.57
CA ALA A 301 -24.79 -7.82 -20.91
C ALA A 301 -25.53 -9.18 -20.91
N PHE A 302 -25.36 -10.01 -19.87
CA PHE A 302 -26.12 -11.25 -19.68
C PHE A 302 -27.41 -11.06 -18.86
N GLY A 303 -27.78 -9.81 -18.55
CA GLY A 303 -29.00 -9.49 -17.80
C GLY A 303 -28.88 -9.66 -16.28
N PHE A 304 -27.67 -9.86 -15.75
CA PHE A 304 -27.47 -9.88 -14.30
C PHE A 304 -27.66 -8.48 -13.72
N GLY A 305 -28.54 -8.39 -12.70
CA GLY A 305 -28.81 -7.15 -11.99
C GLY A 305 -27.63 -6.65 -11.17
N VAL A 306 -27.67 -5.39 -10.73
CA VAL A 306 -26.58 -4.73 -10.00
C VAL A 306 -26.13 -5.51 -8.76
N THR A 307 -27.07 -6.06 -7.99
CA THR A 307 -26.77 -6.87 -6.79
C THR A 307 -26.04 -8.17 -7.14
N GLN A 308 -26.48 -8.86 -8.19
CA GLN A 308 -25.85 -10.10 -8.66
C GLN A 308 -24.45 -9.82 -9.24
N ASN A 309 -24.29 -8.69 -9.95
CA ASN A 309 -23.00 -8.21 -10.45
C ASN A 309 -22.02 -7.92 -9.32
N GLY A 310 -22.48 -7.36 -8.19
CA GLY A 310 -21.64 -7.15 -7.01
C GLY A 310 -21.19 -8.46 -6.36
N THR A 311 -22.11 -9.42 -6.19
CA THR A 311 -21.80 -10.72 -5.57
C THR A 311 -20.92 -11.60 -6.44
N LEU A 312 -21.21 -11.72 -7.74
CA LEU A 312 -20.40 -12.49 -8.69
C LEU A 312 -19.10 -11.75 -9.05
N GLY A 313 -19.16 -10.41 -9.06
CA GLY A 313 -18.05 -9.47 -9.22
C GLY A 313 -16.92 -9.69 -8.23
N SER A 314 -17.28 -9.86 -6.96
CA SER A 314 -16.33 -9.96 -5.86
C SER A 314 -15.69 -11.34 -5.70
N LEU A 315 -16.32 -12.40 -6.23
CA LEU A 315 -15.87 -13.79 -6.06
C LEU A 315 -14.42 -14.03 -6.52
N PRO A 316 -13.98 -13.61 -7.72
CA PRO A 316 -12.60 -13.82 -8.17
C PRO A 316 -11.57 -13.10 -7.29
N HIS A 317 -11.94 -11.95 -6.73
CA HIS A 317 -11.07 -11.16 -5.87
C HIS A 317 -10.94 -11.78 -4.47
N ILE A 318 -12.04 -12.28 -3.90
CA ILE A 318 -12.02 -13.03 -2.64
C ILE A 318 -11.18 -14.30 -2.79
N MET A 319 -11.40 -15.06 -3.87
CA MET A 319 -10.62 -16.28 -4.16
C MET A 319 -9.14 -15.97 -4.31
N LYS A 320 -8.78 -14.87 -4.99
CA LYS A 320 -7.39 -14.41 -5.08
C LYS A 320 -6.78 -14.14 -3.70
N VAL A 321 -7.49 -13.50 -2.77
CA VAL A 321 -7.00 -13.24 -1.41
C VAL A 321 -6.81 -14.55 -0.63
N LEU A 322 -7.79 -15.45 -0.68
CA LEU A 322 -7.72 -16.74 0.00
C LEU A 322 -6.58 -17.62 -0.53
N ILE A 323 -6.45 -17.74 -1.85
CA ILE A 323 -5.38 -18.51 -2.48
C ILE A 323 -4.02 -17.87 -2.19
N ALA A 324 -3.91 -16.53 -2.22
CA ALA A 324 -2.65 -15.86 -1.89
C ALA A 324 -2.21 -16.16 -0.45
N LEU A 325 -3.14 -16.19 0.51
CA LEU A 325 -2.87 -16.55 1.90
C LEU A 325 -2.46 -18.03 2.05
N LEU A 326 -3.08 -18.94 1.30
CA LEU A 326 -2.80 -20.39 1.36
C LEU A 326 -1.54 -20.81 0.60
N SER A 327 -1.19 -20.09 -0.47
CA SER A 327 -0.02 -20.39 -1.32
C SER A 327 1.32 -20.00 -0.68
N GLY A 328 1.27 -19.24 0.42
CA GLY A 328 2.44 -18.79 1.18
C GLY A 328 3.07 -19.90 1.99
#